data_AF-A0A8H6IZE6-F1
#
_entry.id   AF-A0A8H6IZE6-F1
#
_cell.length_a   1.000
_cell.length_b   1.000
_cell.length_c   1.000
_cell.angle_alpha   90.00
_cell.angle_beta   90.00
_cell.angle_gamma   90.00
#
_symmetry.space_group_name_H-M   'P 1'
#
loop_
_entity.id
_entity.type
_entity.pdbx_description
1 polymer ?
#
loop_
_entity_poly.entity_id
_entity_poly.type
_entity_poly.pdbx_seq_one_letter_code
_entity_poly.pdbx_strand_id
1 'polypeptide(L)'
;MIIDNEDDSKMLSSKDCIETYLSYLPKRNKSTIVVTSRSRDAAERLTGNVKMVYTVPTMEKEQALQLLQRKLGRNVNEAAALRLIRTLECIPLAINQAAAYIHRRSPRVTVESYLEEFHNSERRKGTLLRSDRGDVQRYEDVSNSVVVTWQVTFEQIKQKQPRAADLLSLMSYFQAENIPEYMLHNYRSGIIVSEESDDEHGETINDDFEDDLNLVLDKTPSDERNQLEWSNLLTNVSWYLVMLGNYSRAEALVQDAVRIRRERLGEEHPDTLTSMANLASTYRNQGRWKEAEELDVRVMETSLRVLGEEHPSTLTSMANLAATYRNQGRWKEAEELGVRVMETRKRVLG
;
A
#
# COMPACT_ATOMS: atom_id res chain seq x y z
N MET A 1 -17.57 22.01 1.62
CA MET A 1 -16.77 21.05 0.82
C MET A 1 -15.90 20.26 1.77
N ILE A 2 -15.73 18.96 1.55
CA ILE A 2 -14.81 18.12 2.34
C ILE A 2 -13.76 17.61 1.37
N ILE A 3 -12.50 17.83 1.69
CA ILE A 3 -11.34 17.27 0.98
C ILE A 3 -10.76 16.23 1.93
N ASP A 4 -10.63 15.00 1.47
CA ASP A 4 -10.19 13.88 2.30
C ASP A 4 -8.83 13.34 1.83
N ASN A 5 -8.01 12.91 2.78
CA ASN A 5 -6.69 12.32 2.57
C ASN A 5 -5.70 13.21 1.81
N GLU A 6 -5.71 14.52 2.07
CA GLU A 6 -4.87 15.49 1.37
C GLU A 6 -3.47 15.56 2.01
N ASP A 7 -2.59 14.64 1.61
CA ASP A 7 -1.25 14.49 2.21
C ASP A 7 -0.11 15.08 1.33
N ASP A 8 -0.38 15.38 0.06
CA ASP A 8 0.64 15.83 -0.88
C ASP A 8 0.86 17.36 -0.84
N SER A 9 1.90 17.78 -0.12
CA SER A 9 2.27 19.19 -0.04
C SER A 9 2.83 19.77 -1.34
N LYS A 10 3.17 18.95 -2.34
CA LYS A 10 3.74 19.38 -3.63
C LYS A 10 2.67 19.83 -4.62
N MET A 11 1.50 19.18 -4.62
CA MET A 11 0.32 19.61 -5.37
C MET A 11 -0.16 21.03 -4.98
N LEU A 12 0.25 21.50 -3.79
CA LEU A 12 -0.09 22.80 -3.23
C LEU A 12 0.92 23.90 -3.56
N SER A 13 2.14 23.56 -3.98
CA SER A 13 3.23 24.53 -4.20
C SER A 13 4.13 24.17 -5.39
N SER A 14 3.56 24.00 -6.58
CA SER A 14 4.37 24.00 -7.81
C SER A 14 4.61 25.45 -8.24
N LYS A 15 5.87 25.89 -8.36
CA LYS A 15 6.26 27.15 -9.02
C LYS A 15 6.06 27.10 -10.54
N ASP A 16 5.85 25.90 -11.11
CA ASP A 16 5.81 25.63 -12.54
C ASP A 16 4.41 25.24 -13.06
N CYS A 17 3.39 25.17 -12.20
CA CYS A 17 2.01 24.96 -12.63
C CYS A 17 1.28 26.30 -12.74
N ILE A 18 0.79 26.59 -13.95
CA ILE A 18 0.04 27.80 -14.29
C ILE A 18 -1.27 27.93 -13.47
N GLU A 19 -1.75 26.86 -12.82
CA GLU A 19 -2.84 26.89 -11.83
C GLU A 19 -2.58 25.86 -10.71
N THR A 20 -2.37 26.30 -9.46
CA THR A 20 -2.33 25.40 -8.29
C THR A 20 -3.74 24.91 -7.94
N TYR A 21 -3.90 23.71 -7.35
CA TYR A 21 -5.21 23.17 -6.94
C TYR A 21 -6.02 24.16 -6.07
N LEU A 22 -5.33 24.98 -5.28
CA LEU A 22 -5.87 26.09 -4.51
C LEU A 22 -6.67 27.11 -5.34
N SER A 23 -6.38 27.25 -6.63
CA SER A 23 -7.07 28.16 -7.55
C SER A 23 -8.51 27.73 -7.83
N TYR A 24 -8.78 26.41 -7.79
CA TYR A 24 -10.09 25.80 -8.00
C TYR A 24 -10.95 25.75 -6.72
N LEU A 25 -10.36 26.01 -5.56
CA LEU A 25 -11.09 26.06 -4.31
C LEU A 25 -12.04 27.28 -4.29
N PRO A 26 -13.30 27.12 -3.82
CA PRO A 26 -14.26 28.21 -3.74
C PRO A 26 -13.74 29.39 -2.89
N LYS A 27 -13.54 30.56 -3.49
CA LYS A 27 -13.02 31.76 -2.82
C LYS A 27 -14.09 32.62 -2.13
N ARG A 28 -15.29 32.08 -1.89
CA ARG A 28 -16.43 32.84 -1.34
C ARG A 28 -16.45 32.79 0.19
N ASN A 29 -16.61 33.95 0.83
CA ASN A 29 -16.61 34.12 2.29
C ASN A 29 -17.78 33.44 3.05
N LYS A 30 -18.62 32.63 2.39
CA LYS A 30 -19.77 31.93 3.00
C LYS A 30 -19.68 30.41 2.92
N SER A 31 -18.62 29.85 2.31
CA SER A 31 -18.43 28.40 2.18
C SER A 31 -17.32 27.92 3.11
N THR A 32 -17.63 26.90 3.92
CA THR A 32 -16.62 26.20 4.73
C THR A 32 -16.04 25.02 3.94
N ILE A 33 -14.72 24.91 3.96
CA ILE A 33 -13.97 23.76 3.46
C ILE A 33 -13.38 23.06 4.67
N VAL A 34 -13.62 21.77 4.80
CA VAL A 34 -12.98 20.91 5.80
C VAL A 34 -11.97 20.05 5.05
N VAL A 35 -10.75 19.97 5.56
CA VAL A 35 -9.71 19.10 5.00
C VAL A 35 -9.26 18.12 6.05
N THR A 36 -9.20 16.84 5.70
CA THR A 36 -8.57 15.79 6.50
C THR A 36 -7.25 15.42 5.85
N SER A 37 -6.19 15.40 6.66
CA SER A 37 -4.82 15.13 6.25
C SER A 37 -4.10 14.45 7.40
N ARG A 38 -3.22 13.52 7.07
CA ARG A 38 -2.23 12.95 7.98
C ARG A 38 -1.02 13.89 8.12
N SER A 39 -0.78 14.75 7.13
CA SER A 39 0.34 15.69 7.08
C SER A 39 0.01 17.05 7.67
N ARG A 40 0.67 17.39 8.78
CA ARG A 40 0.58 18.73 9.38
C ARG A 40 1.10 19.82 8.44
N ASP A 41 2.18 19.56 7.70
CA ASP A 41 2.73 20.50 6.71
C ASP A 41 1.72 20.77 5.58
N ALA A 42 1.07 19.72 5.06
CA ALA A 42 0.02 19.89 4.05
C ALA A 42 -1.15 20.71 4.60
N ALA A 43 -1.63 20.39 5.81
CA ALA A 43 -2.71 21.12 6.47
C ALA A 43 -2.37 22.61 6.72
N GLU A 44 -1.14 22.91 7.14
CA GLU A 44 -0.68 24.29 7.36
C GLU A 44 -0.60 25.08 6.04
N ARG A 45 -0.12 24.47 4.96
CA ARG A 45 -0.09 25.08 3.62
C ARG A 45 -1.47 25.33 3.04
N LEU A 46 -2.40 24.37 3.19
CA LEU A 46 -3.79 24.49 2.71
C LEU A 46 -4.57 25.60 3.41
N THR A 47 -4.40 25.68 4.74
CA THR A 47 -5.16 26.65 5.56
C THR A 47 -4.50 28.03 5.58
N GLY A 48 -3.20 28.12 5.29
CA GLY A 48 -2.41 29.35 5.39
C GLY A 48 -2.33 29.90 6.82
N ASN A 49 -2.84 29.16 7.81
CA ASN A 49 -2.98 29.60 9.18
C ASN A 49 -2.99 28.39 10.12
N VAL A 50 -1.90 28.22 10.86
CA VAL A 50 -1.71 27.13 11.84
C VAL A 50 -2.85 27.07 12.87
N LYS A 51 -3.51 28.20 13.19
CA LYS A 51 -4.64 28.22 14.15
C LYS A 51 -5.91 27.55 13.62
N MET A 52 -5.98 27.29 12.32
CA MET A 52 -7.09 26.58 11.68
C MET A 52 -6.83 25.07 11.56
N VAL A 53 -5.63 24.60 11.94
CA VAL A 53 -5.28 23.18 11.95
C VAL A 53 -5.67 22.58 13.30
N TYR A 54 -6.57 21.60 13.26
CA TYR A 54 -7.04 20.88 14.45
C TYR A 54 -6.46 19.47 14.44
N THR A 55 -5.53 19.19 15.35
CA THR A 55 -5.05 17.83 15.59
C THR A 55 -6.15 17.03 16.27
N VAL A 56 -6.51 15.89 15.70
CA VAL A 56 -7.49 14.96 16.31
C VAL A 56 -6.73 13.98 17.21
N PRO A 57 -6.86 14.07 18.54
CA PRO A 57 -6.21 13.11 19.44
C PRO A 57 -6.93 11.76 19.43
N THR A 58 -6.31 10.76 20.07
CA THR A 58 -7.01 9.53 20.46
C THR A 58 -8.20 9.84 21.35
N MET A 59 -9.18 8.94 21.37
CA MET A 59 -10.41 9.14 22.13
C MET A 59 -10.16 9.15 23.64
N GLU A 60 -10.93 9.93 24.39
CA GLU A 60 -10.87 9.90 25.85
C GLU A 60 -11.30 8.54 26.38
N LYS A 61 -10.77 8.15 27.54
CA LYS A 61 -10.93 6.79 28.08
C LYS A 61 -12.39 6.42 28.35
N GLU A 62 -13.17 7.36 28.85
CA GLU A 62 -14.60 7.22 29.11
C GLU A 62 -15.38 7.06 27.81
N GLN A 63 -15.03 7.82 26.77
CA GLN A 63 -15.63 7.73 25.45
C GLN A 63 -15.29 6.39 24.78
N ALA A 64 -14.04 5.93 24.91
CA ALA A 64 -13.58 4.64 24.39
C ALA A 64 -14.30 3.46 25.08
N LEU A 65 -14.49 3.53 26.40
CA LEU A 65 -15.26 2.54 27.15
C LEU A 65 -16.74 2.52 26.69
N GLN A 66 -17.35 3.69 26.54
CA GLN A 66 -18.73 3.82 26.04
C GLN A 66 -18.88 3.24 24.63
N LEU A 67 -17.92 3.51 23.73
CA LEU A 67 -17.90 2.95 22.38
C LEU A 67 -17.86 1.41 22.41
N LEU A 68 -16.95 0.84 23.20
CA LEU A 68 -16.80 -0.61 23.34
C LEU A 68 -18.07 -1.26 23.91
N GLN A 69 -18.61 -0.71 25.00
CA GLN A 69 -19.84 -1.19 25.64
C GLN A 69 -21.04 -1.09 24.70
N ARG A 70 -21.13 -0.04 23.89
CA ARG A 70 -22.20 0.10 22.89
C ARG A 70 -22.14 -0.99 21.83
N LYS A 71 -20.93 -1.44 21.45
CA LYS A 71 -20.73 -2.48 20.43
C LYS A 71 -20.88 -3.90 20.98
N LEU A 72 -20.48 -4.15 22.22
CA LEU A 72 -20.48 -5.48 22.83
C LEU A 72 -21.68 -5.75 23.76
N GLY A 73 -22.39 -4.71 24.19
CA GLY A 73 -23.47 -4.78 25.19
C GLY A 73 -23.02 -4.36 26.59
N ARG A 74 -23.98 -4.02 27.45
CA ARG A 74 -23.73 -3.46 28.80
C ARG A 74 -23.18 -4.46 29.84
N ASN A 75 -23.19 -5.76 29.53
CA ASN A 75 -22.80 -6.82 30.47
C ASN A 75 -21.33 -7.24 30.35
N VAL A 76 -20.52 -6.50 29.58
CA VAL A 76 -19.08 -6.78 29.47
C VAL A 76 -18.39 -6.48 30.80
N ASN A 77 -17.50 -7.38 31.22
CA ASN A 77 -16.65 -7.16 32.39
C ASN A 77 -15.88 -5.84 32.26
N GLU A 78 -16.14 -4.88 33.15
CA GLU A 78 -15.59 -3.53 33.05
C GLU A 78 -14.06 -3.51 33.18
N ALA A 79 -13.48 -4.36 34.04
CA ALA A 79 -12.03 -4.45 34.19
C ALA A 79 -11.36 -4.98 32.92
N ALA A 80 -11.95 -5.97 32.25
CA ALA A 80 -11.48 -6.49 30.98
C ALA A 80 -11.65 -5.46 29.85
N ALA A 81 -12.80 -4.77 29.79
CA ALA A 81 -13.05 -3.68 28.84
C ALA A 81 -12.02 -2.55 28.99
N LEU A 82 -11.72 -2.13 30.22
CA LEU A 82 -10.71 -1.12 30.52
C LEU A 82 -9.30 -1.56 30.14
N ARG A 83 -8.98 -2.85 30.25
CA ARG A 83 -7.71 -3.40 29.75
C ARG A 83 -7.65 -3.34 28.23
N LEU A 84 -8.71 -3.79 27.54
CA LEU A 84 -8.77 -3.78 26.08
C LEU A 84 -8.62 -2.37 25.50
N ILE A 85 -9.37 -1.38 25.98
CA ILE A 85 -9.25 -0.02 25.42
C ILE A 85 -7.88 0.61 25.70
N ARG A 86 -7.20 0.25 26.80
CA ARG A 86 -5.82 0.68 27.07
C ARG A 86 -4.85 0.02 26.09
N THR A 87 -4.99 -1.29 25.85
CA THR A 87 -4.18 -2.02 24.86
C THR A 87 -4.38 -1.46 23.45
N LEU A 88 -5.58 -1.00 23.12
CA LEU A 88 -5.91 -0.39 21.82
C LEU A 88 -5.64 1.12 21.78
N GLU A 89 -4.98 1.67 22.81
CA GLU A 89 -4.59 3.08 22.93
C GLU A 89 -5.74 4.07 22.69
N CYS A 90 -6.95 3.66 23.08
CA CYS A 90 -8.19 4.42 22.84
C CYS A 90 -8.40 4.82 21.36
N ILE A 91 -7.83 4.09 20.40
CA ILE A 91 -8.00 4.38 18.97
C ILE A 91 -9.38 3.86 18.54
N PRO A 92 -10.30 4.73 18.05
CA PRO A 92 -11.68 4.34 17.77
C PRO A 92 -11.80 3.23 16.72
N LEU A 93 -10.94 3.25 15.70
CA LEU A 93 -10.92 2.23 14.66
C LEU A 93 -10.52 0.85 15.20
N ALA A 94 -9.44 0.79 15.98
CA ALA A 94 -8.98 -0.45 16.62
C ALA A 94 -10.05 -1.01 17.56
N ILE A 95 -10.69 -0.15 18.37
CA ILE A 95 -11.81 -0.54 19.24
C ILE A 95 -12.97 -1.11 18.43
N ASN A 96 -13.35 -0.46 17.33
CA ASN A 96 -14.45 -0.94 16.48
C ASN A 96 -14.12 -2.29 15.84
N GLN A 97 -12.89 -2.49 15.36
CA GLN A 97 -12.44 -3.74 14.77
C GLN A 97 -12.44 -4.88 15.81
N ALA A 98 -11.84 -4.65 16.99
CA ALA A 98 -11.84 -5.60 18.09
C ALA A 98 -13.27 -5.96 18.55
N ALA A 99 -14.12 -4.95 18.73
CA ALA A 99 -15.49 -5.16 19.17
C ALA A 99 -16.31 -5.94 18.13
N ALA A 100 -16.15 -5.63 16.83
CA ALA A 100 -16.83 -6.37 15.77
C ALA A 100 -16.40 -7.84 15.74
N TYR A 101 -15.10 -8.10 15.91
CA TYR A 101 -14.56 -9.45 15.98
C TYR A 101 -15.12 -10.25 17.15
N ILE A 102 -15.08 -9.67 18.36
CA ILE A 102 -15.62 -10.29 19.57
C ILE A 102 -17.12 -10.54 19.42
N HIS A 103 -17.89 -9.51 19.02
CA HIS A 103 -19.34 -9.60 18.89
C HIS A 103 -19.77 -10.71 17.92
N ARG A 104 -19.15 -10.77 16.73
CA ARG A 104 -19.46 -11.79 15.70
C ARG A 104 -19.10 -13.22 16.14
N ARG A 105 -18.25 -13.36 17.15
CA ARG A 105 -17.78 -14.65 17.68
C ARG A 105 -18.29 -14.94 19.09
N SER A 106 -19.15 -14.10 19.64
CA SER A 106 -19.78 -14.33 20.93
C SER A 106 -20.68 -15.59 20.87
N PRO A 107 -20.73 -16.44 21.91
CA PRO A 107 -20.00 -16.34 23.18
C PRO A 107 -18.63 -17.02 23.17
N ARG A 108 -18.18 -17.57 22.03
CA ARG A 108 -16.91 -18.33 21.93
C ARG A 108 -15.67 -17.47 22.13
N VAL A 109 -15.77 -16.17 21.85
CA VAL A 109 -14.71 -15.19 22.09
C VAL A 109 -15.21 -14.17 23.10
N THR A 110 -14.45 -13.98 24.18
CA THR A 110 -14.67 -12.94 25.18
C THR A 110 -13.65 -11.83 25.00
N VAL A 111 -13.76 -10.76 25.78
CA VAL A 111 -12.76 -9.67 25.76
C VAL A 111 -11.39 -10.20 26.20
N GLU A 112 -11.35 -11.11 27.17
CA GLU A 112 -10.13 -11.70 27.71
C GLU A 112 -9.45 -12.62 26.69
N SER A 113 -10.21 -13.52 26.03
CA SER A 113 -9.60 -14.39 25.02
C SER A 113 -9.18 -13.62 23.77
N TYR A 114 -9.87 -12.53 23.42
CA TYR A 114 -9.42 -11.62 22.37
C TYR A 114 -8.12 -10.90 22.75
N LEU A 115 -7.98 -10.44 23.99
CA LEU A 115 -6.73 -9.83 24.49
C LEU A 115 -5.54 -10.79 24.36
N GLU A 116 -5.74 -12.07 24.66
CA GLU A 116 -4.71 -13.09 24.47
C GLU A 116 -4.35 -13.25 22.99
N GLU A 117 -5.34 -13.33 22.09
CA GLU A 117 -5.13 -13.42 20.65
C GLU A 117 -4.40 -12.18 20.10
N PHE A 118 -4.79 -10.98 20.55
CA PHE A 118 -4.14 -9.72 20.22
C PHE A 118 -2.66 -9.72 20.62
N HIS A 119 -2.34 -10.07 21.88
CA HIS A 119 -0.95 -10.10 22.33
C HIS A 119 -0.13 -11.19 21.65
N ASN A 120 -0.73 -12.33 21.33
CA ASN A 120 -0.06 -13.38 20.56
C ASN A 120 0.26 -12.90 19.14
N SER A 121 -0.70 -12.25 18.48
CA SER A 121 -0.54 -11.63 17.15
C SER A 121 0.58 -10.58 17.15
N GLU A 122 0.58 -9.70 18.16
CA GLU A 122 1.58 -8.67 18.37
C GLU A 122 2.99 -9.26 18.60
N ARG A 123 3.12 -10.30 19.43
CA ARG A 123 4.42 -10.97 19.67
C ARG A 123 4.96 -11.64 18.42
N ARG A 124 4.11 -12.35 17.67
CA ARG A 124 4.51 -13.06 16.44
C ARG A 124 5.01 -12.11 15.37
N LYS A 125 4.45 -10.90 15.28
CA LYS A 125 4.81 -9.92 14.24
C LYS A 125 5.52 -8.69 14.76
N GLY A 126 5.97 -8.70 16.02
CA GLY A 126 6.53 -7.52 16.69
C GLY A 126 7.69 -6.87 15.94
N THR A 127 8.60 -7.67 15.38
CA THR A 127 9.73 -7.16 14.58
C THR A 127 9.28 -6.53 13.27
N LEU A 128 8.25 -7.09 12.62
CA LEU A 128 7.69 -6.56 11.38
C LEU A 128 6.92 -5.26 11.62
N LEU A 129 6.10 -5.24 12.67
CA LEU A 129 5.28 -4.10 13.06
C LEU A 129 6.08 -2.91 13.57
N ARG A 130 7.31 -3.16 14.03
CA ARG A 130 8.27 -2.13 14.44
C ARG A 130 9.25 -1.75 13.33
N SER A 131 9.27 -2.48 12.22
CA SER A 131 10.12 -2.18 11.08
C SER A 131 9.35 -1.28 10.13
N ASP A 132 9.79 -0.04 10.01
CA ASP A 132 9.32 0.90 8.98
C ASP A 132 9.91 0.50 7.62
N ARG A 133 9.47 -0.63 7.05
CA ARG A 133 10.00 -1.22 5.78
C ARG A 133 9.72 -0.35 4.54
N GLY A 134 10.04 0.94 4.60
CA GLY A 134 9.78 1.92 3.56
C GLY A 134 8.34 2.46 3.57
N ASP A 135 7.61 2.37 4.68
CA ASP A 135 6.30 3.02 4.81
C ASP A 135 6.53 4.49 5.18
N VAL A 136 6.97 5.27 4.19
CA VAL A 136 7.30 6.69 4.34
C VAL A 136 6.10 7.52 4.84
N GLN A 137 4.89 6.95 4.81
CA GLN A 137 3.66 7.60 5.28
C GLN A 137 3.29 7.24 6.73
N ARG A 138 3.99 6.29 7.35
CA ARG A 138 3.76 5.93 8.73
C ARG A 138 4.62 6.77 9.66
N TYR A 139 3.97 7.51 10.55
CA TYR A 139 4.67 8.22 11.61
C TYR A 139 5.25 7.22 12.63
N GLU A 140 6.51 7.43 13.03
CA GLU A 140 7.24 6.59 13.99
C GLU A 140 6.48 6.41 15.32
N ASP A 141 5.67 7.41 15.70
CA ASP A 141 4.91 7.43 16.96
C ASP A 141 3.51 6.80 16.87
N VAL A 142 3.10 6.25 15.71
CA VAL A 142 1.76 5.68 15.55
C VAL A 142 1.69 4.23 16.03
N SER A 143 0.80 4.02 17.00
CA SER A 143 0.45 2.71 17.55
C SER A 143 0.18 1.65 16.49
N ASN A 144 0.67 0.44 16.76
CA ASN A 144 0.35 -0.75 15.98
C ASN A 144 -1.06 -1.30 16.23
N SER A 145 -1.86 -0.69 17.11
CA SER A 145 -3.16 -1.24 17.53
C SER A 145 -4.08 -1.55 16.35
N VAL A 146 -4.24 -0.63 15.40
CA VAL A 146 -5.10 -0.82 14.22
C VAL A 146 -4.59 -1.96 13.34
N VAL A 147 -3.27 -2.03 13.16
CA VAL A 147 -2.63 -3.07 12.37
C VAL A 147 -2.81 -4.44 13.01
N VAL A 148 -2.60 -4.55 14.32
CA VAL A 148 -2.77 -5.81 15.05
C VAL A 148 -4.23 -6.24 15.08
N THR A 149 -5.19 -5.33 15.28
CA THR A 149 -6.63 -5.67 15.24
C THR A 149 -7.07 -6.12 13.85
N TRP A 150 -6.56 -5.47 12.79
CA TRP A 150 -6.77 -5.94 11.42
C TRP A 150 -6.16 -7.32 11.21
N GLN A 151 -4.93 -7.54 11.66
CA GLN A 151 -4.23 -8.83 11.51
C GLN A 151 -5.00 -9.98 12.16
N VAL A 152 -5.42 -9.84 13.42
CA VAL A 152 -6.22 -10.85 14.12
C VAL A 152 -7.47 -11.20 13.31
N THR A 153 -8.12 -10.18 12.75
CA THR A 153 -9.32 -10.37 11.92
C THR A 153 -8.99 -11.03 10.59
N PHE A 154 -7.92 -10.61 9.92
CA PHE A 154 -7.53 -11.09 8.60
C PHE A 154 -7.05 -12.55 8.65
N GLU A 155 -6.28 -12.95 9.66
CA GLU A 155 -5.87 -14.34 9.88
C GLU A 155 -7.10 -15.25 10.10
N GLN A 156 -8.11 -14.76 10.80
CA GLN A 156 -9.36 -15.49 10.98
C GLN A 156 -10.15 -15.63 9.67
N ILE A 157 -10.20 -14.58 8.83
CA ILE A 157 -10.83 -14.64 7.51
C ILE A 157 -10.09 -15.65 6.64
N LYS A 158 -8.75 -15.59 6.60
CA LYS A 158 -7.91 -16.53 5.85
C LYS A 158 -8.20 -17.98 6.24
N GLN A 159 -8.29 -18.28 7.53
CA GLN A 159 -8.57 -19.64 8.02
C GLN A 159 -9.98 -20.14 7.66
N LYS A 160 -10.99 -19.25 7.63
CA LYS A 160 -12.38 -19.65 7.43
C LYS A 160 -12.84 -19.59 5.98
N GLN A 161 -12.35 -18.61 5.24
CA GLN A 161 -12.74 -18.32 3.87
C GLN A 161 -11.51 -17.80 3.09
N PRO A 162 -10.61 -18.70 2.68
CA PRO A 162 -9.38 -18.34 1.96
C PRO A 162 -9.63 -17.45 0.74
N ARG A 163 -10.65 -17.75 -0.07
CA ARG A 163 -11.02 -16.94 -1.25
C ARG A 163 -11.35 -15.48 -0.91
N ALA A 164 -11.96 -15.22 0.26
CA ALA A 164 -12.23 -13.85 0.69
C ALA A 164 -10.95 -13.13 1.14
N ALA A 165 -10.00 -13.85 1.74
CA ALA A 165 -8.69 -13.29 2.06
C ALA A 165 -7.90 -12.98 0.78
N ASP A 166 -7.89 -13.88 -0.20
CA ASP A 166 -7.24 -13.66 -1.50
C ASP A 166 -7.86 -12.47 -2.23
N LEU A 167 -9.19 -12.34 -2.23
CA LEU A 167 -9.87 -11.17 -2.81
C LEU A 167 -9.50 -9.88 -2.08
N LEU A 168 -9.50 -9.85 -0.74
CA LEU A 168 -9.11 -8.67 0.04
C LEU A 168 -7.65 -8.29 -0.20
N SER A 169 -6.75 -9.28 -0.30
CA SER A 169 -5.35 -9.09 -0.66
C SER A 169 -5.19 -8.57 -2.08
N LEU A 170 -5.96 -9.07 -3.04
CA LEU A 170 -5.95 -8.55 -4.41
C LEU A 170 -6.49 -7.11 -4.44
N MET A 171 -7.58 -6.82 -3.72
CA MET A 171 -8.18 -5.49 -3.64
C MET A 171 -7.22 -4.42 -3.10
N SER A 172 -6.29 -4.77 -2.21
CA SER A 172 -5.28 -3.81 -1.73
C SER A 172 -4.32 -3.32 -2.81
N TYR A 173 -4.13 -4.06 -3.92
CA TYR A 173 -3.28 -3.60 -5.03
C TYR A 173 -3.96 -2.58 -5.95
N PHE A 174 -5.27 -2.33 -5.81
CA PHE A 174 -5.97 -1.31 -6.60
C PHE A 174 -5.87 0.09 -6.01
N GLN A 175 -5.49 0.19 -4.74
CA GLN A 175 -5.32 1.46 -4.04
C GLN A 175 -4.16 1.34 -3.04
N ALA A 176 -3.01 0.88 -3.56
CA ALA A 176 -1.85 0.41 -2.80
C ALA A 176 -1.17 1.47 -1.93
N GLU A 177 -1.50 2.76 -2.12
CA GLU A 177 -0.89 3.87 -1.38
C GLU A 177 -1.09 3.80 0.15
N ASN A 178 -2.00 2.96 0.65
CA ASN A 178 -2.39 2.95 2.07
C ASN A 178 -2.19 1.61 2.80
N ILE A 179 -1.73 0.55 2.12
CA ILE A 179 -1.52 -0.77 2.75
C ILE A 179 -0.11 -1.26 2.39
N PRO A 180 0.84 -1.22 3.33
CA PRO A 180 2.22 -1.63 3.04
C PRO A 180 2.29 -3.09 2.56
N GLU A 181 3.08 -3.36 1.51
CA GLU A 181 3.17 -4.69 0.91
C GLU A 181 3.59 -5.79 1.89
N TYR A 182 4.42 -5.46 2.89
CA TYR A 182 4.84 -6.41 3.93
C TYR A 182 3.66 -6.90 4.79
N MET A 183 2.57 -6.12 4.88
CA MET A 183 1.31 -6.49 5.53
C MET A 183 0.52 -7.53 4.73
N LEU A 184 0.88 -7.75 3.47
CA LEU A 184 0.25 -8.74 2.59
C LEU A 184 1.16 -9.96 2.42
N HIS A 185 2.48 -9.74 2.32
CA HIS A 185 3.49 -10.74 2.00
C HIS A 185 3.83 -11.70 3.16
N ASN A 186 4.07 -11.19 4.38
CA ASN A 186 4.42 -12.04 5.53
C ASN A 186 3.20 -12.73 6.17
N TYR A 187 2.05 -12.70 5.50
CA TYR A 187 0.80 -13.35 5.90
C TYR A 187 0.57 -14.68 5.16
N ARG A 188 1.37 -15.00 4.13
CA ARG A 188 1.47 -16.37 3.55
C ARG A 188 2.56 -17.21 4.19
N SER A 189 3.73 -16.66 4.51
CA SER A 189 4.81 -17.38 5.22
C SER A 189 4.61 -17.42 6.74
N GLY A 190 3.45 -17.85 7.19
CA GLY A 190 3.20 -18.15 8.59
C GLY A 190 3.76 -19.52 8.98
N ILE A 191 5.09 -19.66 9.02
CA ILE A 191 5.93 -20.56 9.87
C ILE A 191 7.36 -20.39 9.35
N ILE A 192 8.16 -19.50 9.95
CA ILE A 192 9.59 -19.74 10.12
C ILE A 192 9.95 -19.24 11.52
N VAL A 193 9.85 -20.14 12.49
CA VAL A 193 10.77 -20.15 13.63
C VAL A 193 11.49 -21.48 13.53
N SER A 194 12.78 -21.39 13.17
CA SER A 194 13.84 -22.39 13.33
C SER A 194 13.52 -23.84 12.93
N GLU A 195 13.99 -24.25 11.76
CA GLU A 195 15.09 -25.22 11.57
C GLU A 195 15.20 -25.51 10.07
N GLU A 196 16.39 -25.93 9.67
CA GLU A 196 16.80 -26.24 8.29
C GLU A 196 15.73 -27.06 7.55
N SER A 197 15.05 -26.46 6.58
CA SER A 197 14.31 -27.20 5.55
C SER A 197 14.34 -26.41 4.24
N ASP A 198 15.01 -26.97 3.24
CA ASP A 198 15.12 -26.51 1.84
C ASP A 198 13.80 -26.59 1.06
N ASP A 199 12.66 -26.30 1.70
CA ASP A 199 11.36 -26.34 1.04
C ASP A 199 10.94 -24.94 0.58
N GLU A 200 11.46 -24.59 -0.59
CA GLU A 200 11.03 -23.47 -1.44
C GLU A 200 9.62 -23.75 -2.00
N HIS A 201 8.62 -23.78 -1.13
CA HIS A 201 7.21 -23.90 -1.50
C HIS A 201 6.47 -22.65 -1.04
N GLY A 202 6.54 -21.61 -1.87
CA GLY A 202 5.59 -20.49 -1.78
C GLY A 202 4.17 -21.04 -1.89
N GLU A 203 3.30 -20.73 -0.92
CA GLU A 203 1.88 -21.13 -0.96
C GLU A 203 1.28 -20.66 -2.30
N THR A 204 0.90 -21.62 -3.15
CA THR A 204 0.22 -21.40 -4.44
C THR A 204 -1.12 -20.70 -4.25
N ILE A 205 -1.59 -19.99 -5.28
CA ILE A 205 -2.97 -19.47 -5.32
C ILE A 205 -3.91 -20.66 -5.15
N ASN A 206 -4.97 -20.50 -4.35
CA ASN A 206 -6.02 -21.50 -4.29
C ASN A 206 -6.63 -21.66 -5.70
N ASP A 207 -6.61 -22.86 -6.27
CA ASP A 207 -7.10 -23.18 -7.63
C ASP A 207 -8.48 -22.56 -7.90
N ASP A 208 -9.35 -22.57 -6.89
CA ASP A 208 -10.67 -21.96 -6.93
C ASP A 208 -10.66 -20.44 -7.19
N PHE A 209 -9.71 -19.70 -6.62
CA PHE A 209 -9.56 -18.25 -6.83
C PHE A 209 -8.90 -17.94 -8.18
N GLU A 210 -8.06 -18.85 -8.67
CA GLU A 210 -7.45 -18.74 -10.00
C GLU A 210 -8.53 -18.76 -11.10
N ASP A 211 -9.55 -19.60 -10.96
CA ASP A 211 -10.73 -19.63 -11.85
C ASP A 211 -11.53 -18.32 -11.80
N ASP A 212 -11.77 -17.77 -10.61
CA ASP A 212 -12.46 -16.47 -10.46
C ASP A 212 -11.66 -15.36 -11.16
N LEU A 213 -10.34 -15.38 -11.02
CA LEU A 213 -9.46 -14.41 -11.66
C LEU A 213 -9.48 -14.57 -13.18
N ASN A 214 -9.48 -15.79 -13.71
CA ASN A 214 -9.62 -16.06 -15.15
C ASN A 214 -10.94 -15.52 -15.70
N LEU A 215 -12.05 -15.73 -14.98
CA LEU A 215 -13.36 -15.23 -15.40
C LEU A 215 -13.40 -13.70 -15.54
N VAL A 216 -12.67 -12.99 -14.68
CA VAL A 216 -12.51 -11.54 -14.80
C VAL A 216 -11.63 -11.22 -16.00
N LEU A 217 -10.45 -11.84 -16.08
CA LEU A 217 -9.40 -11.57 -17.08
C LEU A 217 -9.79 -11.89 -18.53
N ASP A 218 -10.73 -12.81 -18.76
CA ASP A 218 -11.21 -13.14 -20.10
C ASP A 218 -12.03 -12.02 -20.76
N LYS A 219 -12.50 -11.04 -19.98
CA LYS A 219 -13.41 -9.97 -20.46
C LYS A 219 -12.65 -8.76 -21.01
N THR A 220 -11.78 -8.98 -22.00
CA THR A 220 -11.05 -7.88 -22.65
C THR A 220 -12.04 -6.86 -23.25
N PRO A 221 -12.03 -5.59 -22.82
CA PRO A 221 -12.97 -4.60 -23.33
C PRO A 221 -12.67 -4.18 -24.78
N SER A 222 -13.73 -3.86 -25.53
CA SER A 222 -13.62 -3.41 -26.92
C SER A 222 -13.40 -1.90 -27.07
N ASP A 223 -13.85 -1.10 -26.10
CA ASP A 223 -13.72 0.37 -26.11
C ASP A 223 -12.37 0.85 -25.56
N GLU A 224 -11.83 1.92 -26.14
CA GLU A 224 -10.50 2.46 -25.81
C GLU A 224 -10.35 2.90 -24.36
N ARG A 225 -11.33 3.61 -23.79
CA ARG A 225 -11.25 4.05 -22.39
C ARG A 225 -11.22 2.84 -21.45
N ASN A 226 -12.06 1.86 -21.74
CA ASN A 226 -12.13 0.64 -20.96
C ASN A 226 -10.85 -0.20 -21.13
N GLN A 227 -10.14 -0.12 -22.27
CA GLN A 227 -8.86 -0.79 -22.47
C GLN A 227 -7.73 -0.19 -21.63
N LEU A 228 -7.70 1.12 -21.43
CA LEU A 228 -6.73 1.74 -20.53
C LEU A 228 -7.01 1.36 -19.06
N GLU A 229 -8.27 1.43 -18.62
CA GLU A 229 -8.68 0.95 -17.30
C GLU A 229 -8.37 -0.55 -17.13
N TRP A 230 -8.57 -1.34 -18.18
CA TRP A 230 -8.20 -2.75 -18.23
C TRP A 230 -6.68 -2.96 -18.06
N SER A 231 -5.85 -2.16 -18.73
CA SER A 231 -4.39 -2.26 -18.58
C SER A 231 -3.93 -1.94 -17.15
N ASN A 232 -4.61 -1.05 -16.43
CA ASN A 232 -4.38 -0.79 -15.01
C ASN A 232 -4.71 -2.03 -14.16
N LEU A 233 -5.86 -2.65 -14.41
CA LEU A 233 -6.23 -3.91 -13.76
C LEU A 233 -5.18 -5.00 -14.00
N LEU A 234 -4.76 -5.22 -15.25
CA LEU A 234 -3.73 -6.21 -15.60
C LEU A 234 -2.42 -5.97 -14.85
N THR A 235 -2.03 -4.71 -14.69
CA THR A 235 -0.81 -4.33 -13.97
C THR A 235 -0.92 -4.66 -12.47
N ASN A 236 -2.05 -4.30 -11.84
CA ASN A 236 -2.27 -4.56 -10.42
C ASN A 236 -2.37 -6.06 -10.12
N VAL A 237 -3.07 -6.81 -10.98
CA VAL A 237 -3.15 -8.28 -10.88
C VAL A 237 -1.78 -8.90 -11.11
N SER A 238 -0.99 -8.41 -12.08
CA SER A 238 0.38 -8.88 -12.29
C SER A 238 1.23 -8.70 -11.03
N TRP A 239 1.17 -7.55 -10.36
CA TRP A 239 1.90 -7.33 -9.10
C TRP A 239 1.45 -8.30 -8.01
N TYR A 240 0.14 -8.49 -7.85
CA TYR A 240 -0.38 -9.51 -6.94
C TYR A 240 0.19 -10.91 -7.26
N LEU A 241 0.22 -11.31 -8.52
CA LEU A 241 0.76 -12.61 -8.94
C LEU A 241 2.27 -12.76 -8.71
N VAL A 242 3.06 -11.70 -8.98
CA VAL A 242 4.49 -11.66 -8.62
C VAL A 242 4.68 -11.92 -7.13
N MET A 243 3.86 -11.30 -6.30
CA MET A 243 3.92 -11.44 -4.85
C MET A 243 3.54 -12.83 -4.35
N LEU A 244 2.82 -13.61 -5.18
CA LEU A 244 2.51 -15.00 -4.92
C LEU A 244 3.50 -15.98 -5.56
N GLY A 245 4.56 -15.47 -6.20
CA GLY A 245 5.55 -16.29 -6.91
C GLY A 245 5.08 -16.81 -8.27
N ASN A 246 3.89 -16.42 -8.75
CA ASN A 246 3.37 -16.83 -10.05
C ASN A 246 3.89 -15.91 -11.16
N TYR A 247 5.21 -15.96 -11.39
CA TYR A 247 5.88 -15.03 -12.29
C TYR A 247 5.51 -15.20 -13.76
N SER A 248 5.24 -16.42 -14.22
CA SER A 248 4.88 -16.69 -15.62
C SER A 248 3.55 -16.05 -15.99
N ARG A 249 2.54 -16.17 -15.12
CA ARG A 249 1.23 -15.53 -15.35
C ARG A 249 1.32 -14.02 -15.19
N ALA A 250 2.09 -13.53 -14.21
CA ALA A 250 2.35 -12.11 -14.06
C ALA A 250 2.97 -11.50 -15.34
N GLU A 251 3.99 -12.16 -15.90
CA GLU A 251 4.64 -11.75 -17.14
C GLU A 251 3.63 -11.61 -18.29
N ALA A 252 2.75 -12.60 -18.48
CA ALA A 252 1.74 -12.55 -19.53
C ALA A 252 0.81 -11.33 -19.38
N LEU A 253 0.31 -11.07 -18.16
CA LEU A 253 -0.59 -9.94 -17.91
C LEU A 253 0.10 -8.58 -18.10
N VAL A 254 1.32 -8.42 -17.61
CA VAL A 254 2.04 -7.14 -17.78
C VAL A 254 2.49 -6.93 -19.23
N GLN A 255 2.81 -7.98 -19.98
CA GLN A 255 3.06 -7.89 -21.42
C GLN A 255 1.82 -7.42 -22.19
N ASP A 256 0.64 -7.96 -21.86
CA ASP A 256 -0.63 -7.50 -22.42
C ASP A 256 -0.92 -6.04 -22.05
N ALA A 257 -0.66 -5.63 -20.81
CA ALA A 257 -0.82 -4.25 -20.37
C ALA A 257 0.12 -3.29 -21.13
N VAL A 258 1.38 -3.67 -21.32
CA VAL A 258 2.37 -2.93 -22.11
C VAL A 258 1.91 -2.81 -23.57
N ARG A 259 1.41 -3.91 -24.17
CA ARG A 259 0.90 -3.91 -25.55
C ARG A 259 -0.25 -2.91 -25.71
N ILE A 260 -1.27 -3.00 -24.84
CA ILE A 260 -2.44 -2.12 -24.89
C ILE A 260 -2.03 -0.65 -24.75
N ARG A 261 -1.21 -0.30 -23.74
CA ARG A 261 -0.79 1.09 -23.53
C ARG A 261 0.09 1.61 -24.68
N ARG A 262 0.96 0.76 -25.25
CA ARG A 262 1.75 1.14 -26.43
C ARG A 262 0.85 1.46 -27.62
N GLU A 263 -0.17 0.64 -27.88
CA GLU A 263 -1.11 0.83 -29.00
C GLU A 263 -1.98 2.08 -28.82
N ARG A 264 -2.40 2.40 -27.59
CA ARG A 264 -3.33 3.51 -27.29
C ARG A 264 -2.66 4.83 -26.99
N LEU A 265 -1.55 4.82 -26.25
CA LEU A 265 -0.89 6.01 -25.74
C LEU A 265 0.44 6.31 -26.47
N GLY A 266 1.01 5.31 -27.15
CA GLY A 266 2.33 5.37 -27.76
C GLY A 266 3.44 4.84 -26.86
N GLU A 267 4.61 4.60 -27.46
CA GLU A 267 5.76 3.96 -26.81
C GLU A 267 6.42 4.84 -25.74
N GLU A 268 6.36 6.16 -25.90
CA GLU A 268 7.01 7.12 -25.01
C GLU A 268 6.10 7.65 -23.90
N HIS A 269 4.84 7.24 -23.88
CA HIS A 269 3.89 7.72 -22.88
C HIS A 269 4.29 7.24 -21.47
N PRO A 270 4.20 8.09 -20.43
CA PRO A 270 4.60 7.73 -19.06
C PRO A 270 3.99 6.43 -18.54
N ASP A 271 2.70 6.17 -18.82
CA ASP A 271 2.04 4.93 -18.41
C ASP A 271 2.58 3.70 -19.14
N THR A 272 2.96 3.83 -20.42
CA THR A 272 3.61 2.76 -21.19
C THR A 272 4.98 2.45 -20.59
N LEU A 273 5.77 3.50 -20.31
CA LEU A 273 7.09 3.38 -19.66
C LEU A 273 7.00 2.75 -18.28
N THR A 274 5.99 3.11 -17.49
CA THR A 274 5.73 2.54 -16.16
C THR A 274 5.41 1.05 -16.27
N SER A 275 4.64 0.65 -17.26
CA SER A 275 4.31 -0.76 -17.52
C SER A 275 5.53 -1.57 -17.95
N MET A 276 6.41 -0.96 -18.74
CA MET A 276 7.68 -1.57 -19.14
C MET A 276 8.61 -1.74 -17.94
N ALA A 277 8.70 -0.75 -17.03
CA ALA A 277 9.44 -0.91 -15.77
C ALA A 277 8.87 -2.04 -14.90
N ASN A 278 7.54 -2.22 -14.88
CA ASN A 278 6.91 -3.32 -14.17
C ASN A 278 7.25 -4.68 -14.79
N LEU A 279 7.28 -4.78 -16.13
CA LEU A 279 7.75 -5.98 -16.82
C LEU A 279 9.23 -6.29 -16.51
N ALA A 280 10.09 -5.26 -16.45
CA ALA A 280 11.49 -5.43 -16.05
C ALA A 280 11.59 -5.96 -14.60
N SER A 281 10.73 -5.47 -13.71
CA SER A 281 10.61 -5.98 -12.35
C SER A 281 10.20 -7.45 -12.29
N THR A 282 9.25 -7.86 -13.13
CA THR A 282 8.87 -9.27 -13.25
C THR A 282 10.04 -10.12 -13.72
N TYR A 283 10.83 -9.67 -14.71
CA TYR A 283 12.04 -10.38 -15.13
C TYR A 283 13.09 -10.48 -14.02
N ARG A 284 13.30 -9.42 -13.24
CA ARG A 284 14.17 -9.46 -12.05
C ARG A 284 13.74 -10.56 -11.08
N ASN A 285 12.45 -10.64 -10.77
CA ASN A 285 11.93 -11.65 -9.83
C ASN A 285 12.05 -13.08 -10.38
N GLN A 286 12.12 -13.26 -11.70
CA GLN A 286 12.45 -14.54 -12.35
C GLN A 286 13.96 -14.82 -12.44
N GLY A 287 14.84 -13.93 -11.96
CA GLY A 287 16.29 -14.03 -12.13
C GLY A 287 16.78 -13.74 -13.56
N ARG A 288 15.92 -13.21 -14.44
CA ARG A 288 16.20 -12.85 -15.83
C ARG A 288 16.81 -11.45 -15.91
N TRP A 289 18.00 -11.32 -15.34
CA TRP A 289 18.64 -10.01 -15.10
C TRP A 289 19.00 -9.24 -16.37
N LYS A 290 19.31 -9.95 -17.47
CA LYS A 290 19.66 -9.32 -18.75
C LYS A 290 18.45 -8.67 -19.41
N GLU A 291 17.34 -9.40 -19.49
CA GLU A 291 16.09 -8.85 -20.05
C GLU A 291 15.55 -7.70 -19.20
N ALA A 292 15.71 -7.78 -17.87
CA ALA A 292 15.37 -6.68 -16.98
C ALA A 292 16.23 -5.43 -17.26
N GLU A 293 17.55 -5.59 -17.38
CA GLU A 293 18.48 -4.49 -17.65
C GLU A 293 18.19 -3.81 -19.00
N GLU A 294 18.02 -4.58 -20.07
CA GLU A 294 17.71 -4.04 -21.40
C GLU A 294 16.46 -3.16 -21.37
N LEU A 295 15.44 -3.60 -20.63
CA LEU A 295 14.18 -2.89 -20.52
C LEU A 295 14.29 -1.67 -19.59
N ASP A 296 14.96 -1.79 -18.44
CA ASP A 296 15.19 -0.69 -17.50
C ASP A 296 16.03 0.43 -18.13
N VAL A 297 17.09 0.10 -18.89
CA VAL A 297 17.91 1.09 -19.61
C VAL A 297 17.03 1.86 -20.61
N ARG A 298 16.22 1.14 -21.40
CA ARG A 298 15.32 1.75 -22.37
C ARG A 298 14.31 2.69 -21.71
N VAL A 299 13.69 2.26 -20.61
CA VAL A 299 12.74 3.09 -19.86
C VAL A 299 13.42 4.32 -19.28
N MET A 300 14.61 4.18 -18.70
CA MET A 300 15.37 5.27 -18.11
C MET A 300 15.76 6.32 -19.17
N GLU A 301 16.33 5.89 -20.29
CA GLU A 301 16.73 6.79 -21.37
C GLU A 301 15.53 7.53 -21.98
N THR A 302 14.41 6.83 -22.22
CA THR A 302 13.21 7.47 -22.74
C THR A 302 12.59 8.43 -21.72
N SER A 303 12.51 8.06 -20.44
CA SER A 303 12.02 8.96 -19.38
C SER A 303 12.90 10.20 -19.24
N LEU A 304 14.22 10.03 -19.29
CA LEU A 304 15.16 11.14 -19.26
C LEU A 304 14.96 12.10 -20.45
N ARG A 305 14.75 11.57 -21.66
CA ARG A 305 14.50 12.36 -22.87
C ARG A 305 13.16 13.11 -22.82
N VAL A 306 12.09 12.44 -22.38
CA VAL A 306 10.71 12.93 -22.51
C VAL A 306 10.26 13.75 -21.31
N LEU A 307 10.66 13.35 -20.11
CA LEU A 307 10.23 13.94 -18.84
C LEU A 307 11.32 14.81 -18.18
N GLY A 308 12.58 14.61 -18.57
CA GLY A 308 13.72 15.30 -17.99
C GLY A 308 14.30 14.60 -16.75
N GLU A 309 15.47 15.08 -16.32
CA GLU A 309 16.29 14.44 -15.27
C GLU A 309 15.67 14.53 -13.87
N GLU A 310 14.96 15.62 -13.58
CA GLU A 310 14.39 15.88 -12.25
C GLU A 310 13.00 15.26 -12.06
N HIS A 311 12.40 14.73 -13.12
CA HIS A 311 11.05 14.19 -13.05
C HIS A 311 10.99 12.94 -12.17
N PRO A 312 9.99 12.80 -11.27
CA PRO A 312 9.87 11.66 -10.36
C PRO A 312 9.94 10.29 -11.06
N SER A 313 9.27 10.13 -12.20
CA SER A 313 9.31 8.87 -12.98
C SER A 313 10.70 8.56 -13.52
N THR A 314 11.48 9.57 -13.94
CA THR A 314 12.88 9.39 -14.37
C THR A 314 13.72 8.91 -13.19
N LEU A 315 13.60 9.57 -12.04
CA LEU A 315 14.33 9.18 -10.82
C LEU A 315 13.97 7.76 -10.36
N THR A 316 12.69 7.36 -10.46
CA THR A 316 12.25 6.00 -10.18
C THR A 316 12.84 4.99 -11.16
N SER A 317 12.87 5.29 -12.47
CA SER A 317 13.48 4.41 -13.47
C SER A 317 14.99 4.22 -13.26
N MET A 318 15.72 5.27 -12.86
CA MET A 318 17.13 5.19 -12.49
C MET A 318 17.35 4.32 -11.25
N ALA A 319 16.48 4.44 -10.24
CA ALA A 319 16.55 3.61 -9.04
C ALA A 319 16.27 2.13 -9.35
N ASN A 320 15.32 1.84 -10.25
CA ASN A 320 15.03 0.47 -10.71
C ASN A 320 16.25 -0.14 -11.44
N LEU A 321 16.88 0.61 -12.35
CA LEU A 321 18.10 0.16 -13.03
C LEU A 321 19.26 -0.06 -12.04
N ALA A 322 19.42 0.81 -11.05
CA ALA A 322 20.40 0.63 -9.99
C ALA A 322 20.16 -0.65 -9.19
N ALA A 323 18.90 -0.99 -8.88
CA ALA A 323 18.54 -2.23 -8.24
C ALA A 323 18.87 -3.45 -9.11
N THR A 324 18.65 -3.37 -10.42
CA THR A 324 19.04 -4.40 -11.39
C THR A 324 20.56 -4.63 -11.38
N TYR A 325 21.36 -3.57 -11.48
CA TYR A 325 22.83 -3.67 -11.38
C TYR A 325 23.29 -4.26 -10.06
N ARG A 326 22.68 -3.84 -8.95
CA ARG A 326 22.97 -4.37 -7.62
C ARG A 326 22.78 -5.89 -7.56
N ASN A 327 21.66 -6.38 -8.10
CA ASN A 327 21.36 -7.80 -8.12
C ASN A 327 22.29 -8.61 -9.05
N GLN A 328 22.89 -7.96 -10.06
CA GLN A 328 23.95 -8.54 -10.88
C GLN A 328 25.35 -8.46 -10.23
N GLY A 329 25.50 -7.88 -9.04
CA GLY A 329 26.79 -7.65 -8.39
C GLY A 329 27.60 -6.48 -8.97
N ARG A 330 26.97 -5.63 -9.78
CA ARG A 330 27.56 -4.44 -10.40
C ARG A 330 27.38 -3.23 -9.50
N TRP A 331 28.03 -3.29 -8.33
CA TRP A 331 27.83 -2.34 -7.23
C TRP A 331 28.25 -0.91 -7.59
N LYS A 332 29.28 -0.73 -8.43
CA LYS A 332 29.76 0.59 -8.84
C LYS A 332 28.72 1.31 -9.69
N GLU A 333 28.19 0.66 -10.71
CA GLU A 333 27.15 1.24 -11.57
C GLU A 333 25.85 1.50 -10.79
N ALA A 334 25.50 0.62 -9.85
CA ALA A 334 24.38 0.83 -8.95
C ALA A 334 24.58 2.05 -8.04
N GLU A 335 25.77 2.21 -7.46
CA GLU A 335 26.13 3.35 -6.60
C GLU A 335 26.10 4.66 -7.38
N GLU A 336 26.67 4.70 -8.58
CA GLU A 336 26.67 5.90 -9.44
C GLU A 336 25.26 6.37 -9.79
N LEU A 337 24.33 5.45 -10.07
CA LEU A 337 22.92 5.80 -10.28
C LEU A 337 22.22 6.22 -8.98
N GLY A 338 22.47 5.51 -7.88
CA GLY A 338 21.87 5.79 -6.58
C GLY A 338 22.26 7.16 -6.02
N VAL A 339 23.54 7.53 -6.13
CA VAL A 339 24.05 8.86 -5.73
C VAL A 339 23.38 9.96 -6.55
N ARG A 340 23.30 9.79 -7.88
CA ARG A 340 22.61 10.76 -8.75
C ARG A 340 21.15 10.95 -8.35
N VAL A 341 20.42 9.87 -8.09
CA VAL A 341 19.02 9.94 -7.64
C VAL A 341 18.92 10.67 -6.30
N MET A 342 19.79 10.36 -5.33
CA MET A 342 19.80 10.99 -4.02
C MET A 342 20.09 12.49 -4.09
N GLU A 343 21.13 12.88 -4.84
CA GLU A 343 21.51 14.29 -5.02
C GLU A 343 20.40 15.10 -5.69
N THR A 344 19.77 14.56 -6.73
CA THR A 344 18.65 15.22 -7.41
C THR A 344 17.43 15.32 -6.49
N ARG A 345 17.10 14.25 -5.76
CA ARG A 345 15.99 14.30 -4.77
C ARG A 345 16.26 15.34 -3.69
N LYS A 346 17.48 15.44 -3.17
CA LYS A 346 17.86 16.47 -2.18
C LYS A 346 17.73 17.87 -2.77
N ARG A 347 18.20 18.10 -4.00
CA ARG A 347 18.08 19.40 -4.67
C ARG A 347 16.62 19.82 -4.88
N VAL A 348 15.77 18.90 -5.31
CA VAL A 348 14.38 19.18 -5.70
C VAL A 348 13.43 19.21 -4.49
N LEU A 349 13.67 18.36 -3.48
CA LEU A 349 12.75 18.18 -2.35
C LEU A 349 13.17 18.90 -1.06
N GLY A 350 14.43 19.38 -0.97
CA GLY A 350 14.98 20.07 0.20
C GLY A 350 15.68 19.15 1.17
#